data_AF-S9WFP4-F1
#
_entry.id   AF-S9WFP4-F1
#
_cell.length_a   1.000
_cell.length_b   1.000
_cell.length_c   1.000
_cell.angle_alpha   90.00
_cell.angle_beta   90.00
_cell.angle_gamma   90.00
#
_symmetry.space_group_name_H-M   'P 1'
#
loop_
_entity.id
_entity.type
_entity.pdbx_description
1 polymer ?
#
loop_
_entity_poly.entity_id
_entity_poly.type
_entity_poly.pdbx_seq_one_letter_code
_entity_poly.pdbx_strand_id
1 'polypeptide(L)'
;MWEHEANRRGGRWVMTFTVPAPSEATPHSSEGEEEALLPVDLAWQRMCLAAIGELFPCAEEELCGITISRGKPRSGTGHAEIKLNVWTRTATDEETQLRIAKFIKSTLASELQDASLEARSPTTPERDFTPTQTILQPKTICYMAHREVIEAKQQYSKGTMGGGMRSFKPKYVA
;
A
#
# COMPACT_ATOMS: atom_id res chain seq x y z
N MET A 1 -10.88 -10.60 -8.78
CA MET A 1 -10.15 -10.76 -10.07
C MET A 1 -10.56 -9.63 -11.01
N TRP A 2 -9.70 -9.22 -11.95
CA TRP A 2 -9.97 -8.03 -12.79
C TRP A 2 -11.06 -8.29 -13.84
N GLU A 3 -11.26 -9.55 -14.22
CA GLU A 3 -12.30 -10.04 -15.13
C GLU A 3 -13.70 -9.94 -14.52
N HIS A 4 -13.79 -9.85 -13.19
CA HIS A 4 -15.06 -9.72 -12.48
C HIS A 4 -15.78 -8.44 -12.91
N GLU A 5 -17.10 -8.49 -13.03
CA GLU A 5 -17.90 -7.39 -13.54
C GLU A 5 -17.67 -6.06 -12.80
N ALA A 6 -17.56 -6.11 -11.48
CA ALA A 6 -17.24 -4.95 -10.64
C ALA A 6 -15.84 -4.35 -10.89
N ASN A 7 -14.88 -5.12 -11.42
CA ASN A 7 -13.48 -4.70 -11.55
C ASN A 7 -13.05 -4.36 -12.98
N ARG A 8 -13.76 -4.86 -14.00
CA ARG A 8 -13.33 -4.83 -15.41
C ARG A 8 -13.23 -3.41 -16.00
N ARG A 9 -14.01 -2.46 -15.46
CA ARG A 9 -14.00 -1.03 -15.82
C ARG A 9 -13.16 -0.17 -14.87
N GLY A 10 -12.61 -0.81 -13.86
CA GLY A 10 -11.95 -0.18 -12.74
C GLY A 10 -10.44 -0.15 -12.89
N GLY A 11 -9.82 0.06 -11.75
CA GLY A 11 -8.38 0.11 -11.62
C GLY A 11 -8.00 -0.03 -10.16
N ARG A 12 -6.76 0.36 -9.86
CA ARG A 12 -6.26 0.30 -8.51
C ARG A 12 -5.22 1.37 -8.23
N TRP A 13 -5.27 1.91 -7.02
CA TRP A 13 -4.16 2.64 -6.43
C TRP A 13 -3.11 1.64 -5.95
N VAL A 14 -1.85 1.86 -6.32
CA VAL A 14 -0.71 1.02 -5.98
C VAL A 14 0.24 1.82 -5.10
N MET A 15 0.42 1.36 -3.86
CA MET A 15 1.38 1.89 -2.90
C MET A 15 2.57 0.94 -2.83
N THR A 16 3.76 1.41 -3.18
CA THR A 16 4.97 0.57 -3.22
C THR A 16 5.85 0.81 -2.00
N PHE A 17 6.15 -0.25 -1.26
CA PHE A 17 7.06 -0.27 -0.11
C PHE A 17 8.31 -1.05 -0.47
N THR A 18 9.45 -0.65 0.09
CA THR A 18 10.71 -1.39 0.00
C THR A 18 11.01 -1.96 1.37
N VAL A 19 11.13 -3.28 1.47
CA VAL A 19 11.45 -3.96 2.73
C VAL A 19 12.76 -4.73 2.59
N PRO A 20 13.56 -4.89 3.67
CA PRO A 20 14.69 -5.81 3.68
C PRO A 20 14.27 -7.23 3.29
N ALA A 21 15.16 -7.95 2.61
CA ALA A 21 14.93 -9.34 2.29
C ALA A 21 14.93 -10.19 3.57
N PRO A 22 14.19 -11.31 3.62
CA PRO A 22 14.06 -12.14 4.82
C PRO A 22 15.38 -12.67 5.39
N SER A 23 16.46 -12.70 4.62
CA SER A 23 17.78 -13.15 5.09
C SER A 23 18.58 -12.09 5.87
N GLU A 24 18.17 -10.82 5.78
CA GLU A 24 18.79 -9.70 6.53
C GLU A 24 17.96 -9.27 7.74
N ALA A 25 16.72 -9.77 7.87
CA ALA A 25 16.01 -9.75 9.13
C ALA A 25 16.77 -10.67 10.10
N THR A 26 17.43 -10.05 11.08
CA THR A 26 18.26 -10.74 12.08
C THR A 26 17.57 -11.98 12.62
N PRO A 27 18.21 -13.16 12.60
CA PRO A 27 17.63 -14.37 13.15
C PRO A 27 17.51 -14.19 14.66
N HIS A 28 16.28 -14.23 15.16
CA HIS A 28 15.93 -14.48 16.56
C HIS A 28 16.65 -13.61 17.59
N SER A 29 16.14 -12.42 17.86
CA SER A 29 16.11 -11.97 19.25
C SER A 29 15.02 -12.76 19.97
N SER A 30 15.47 -13.59 20.91
CA SER A 30 14.84 -13.97 22.18
C SER A 30 13.33 -14.26 22.18
N GLU A 31 12.94 -15.46 22.62
CA GLU A 31 11.57 -15.78 23.01
C GLU A 31 10.97 -14.65 23.88
N GLY A 32 10.06 -13.85 23.32
CA GLY A 32 9.36 -12.77 24.02
C GLY A 32 9.44 -11.36 23.40
N GLU A 33 10.24 -11.12 22.37
CA GLU A 33 10.19 -9.85 21.63
C GLU A 33 9.07 -9.90 20.57
N GLU A 34 8.05 -9.05 20.74
CA GLU A 34 7.00 -8.83 19.76
C GLU A 34 7.64 -8.40 18.44
N GLU A 35 7.49 -9.20 17.39
CA GLU A 35 8.06 -8.90 16.07
C GLU A 35 7.50 -7.55 15.60
N ALA A 36 8.36 -6.52 15.56
CA ALA A 36 7.93 -5.18 15.23
C ALA A 36 7.30 -5.15 13.83
N LEU A 37 6.06 -4.66 13.74
CA LEU A 37 5.32 -4.59 12.49
C LEU A 37 6.08 -3.72 11.47
N LEU A 38 6.20 -4.22 10.23
CA LEU A 38 6.79 -3.43 9.16
C LEU A 38 5.85 -2.26 8.79
N PRO A 39 6.37 -1.17 8.23
CA PRO A 39 5.54 -0.07 7.76
C PRO A 39 4.39 -0.49 6.83
N VAL A 40 4.62 -1.52 6.01
CA VAL A 40 3.60 -2.06 5.10
C VAL A 40 2.51 -2.84 5.82
N ASP A 41 2.79 -3.45 6.97
CA ASP A 41 1.82 -4.19 7.77
C ASP A 41 0.85 -3.21 8.44
N LEU A 42 1.38 -2.12 9.01
CA LEU A 42 0.57 -1.02 9.55
C LEU A 42 -0.26 -0.33 8.47
N ALA A 43 0.32 -0.10 7.28
CA ALA A 43 -0.42 0.44 6.15
C ALA A 43 -1.55 -0.50 5.70
N TRP A 44 -1.28 -1.80 5.60
CA TRP A 44 -2.29 -2.82 5.29
C TRP A 44 -3.43 -2.79 6.30
N GLN A 45 -3.11 -2.84 7.60
CA GLN A 45 -4.09 -2.81 8.68
C GLN A 45 -4.97 -1.55 8.59
N ARG A 46 -4.37 -0.37 8.43
CA ARG A 46 -5.12 0.89 8.33
C ARG A 46 -6.04 0.94 7.12
N MET A 47 -5.58 0.46 5.96
CA MET A 47 -6.43 0.41 4.78
C MET A 47 -7.59 -0.58 4.96
N CYS A 48 -7.35 -1.74 5.57
CA CYS A 48 -8.40 -2.71 5.88
C CYS A 48 -9.43 -2.17 6.87
N LEU A 49 -8.99 -1.53 7.96
CA LEU A 49 -9.89 -0.91 8.93
C LEU A 49 -10.70 0.23 8.29
N ALA A 50 -10.07 1.05 7.45
CA ALA A 50 -10.77 2.09 6.71
C ALA A 50 -11.81 1.53 5.73
N ALA A 51 -11.53 0.41 5.08
CA ALA A 51 -12.50 -0.23 4.17
C ALA A 51 -13.68 -0.82 4.94
N ILE A 52 -13.43 -1.60 6.00
CA ILE A 52 -14.53 -2.22 6.78
C ILE A 52 -15.37 -1.17 7.52
N GLY A 53 -14.75 -0.05 7.90
CA GLY A 53 -15.44 1.09 8.49
C GLY A 53 -16.12 2.02 7.47
N GLU A 54 -16.08 1.71 6.17
CA GLU A 54 -16.64 2.54 5.09
C GLU A 54 -16.15 4.01 5.13
N LEU A 55 -14.87 4.21 5.47
CA LEU A 55 -14.29 5.54 5.69
C LEU A 55 -13.75 6.19 4.40
N PHE A 56 -13.69 5.45 3.31
CA PHE A 56 -13.20 6.01 2.05
C PHE A 56 -14.20 7.02 1.48
N PRO A 57 -13.73 8.16 0.93
CA PRO A 57 -14.59 9.24 0.46
C PRO A 57 -15.18 8.96 -0.93
N CYS A 58 -15.91 7.86 -1.07
CA CYS A 58 -16.57 7.41 -2.29
C CYS A 58 -17.92 6.75 -1.96
N ALA A 59 -18.65 6.34 -3.00
CA ALA A 59 -19.82 5.49 -2.81
C ALA A 59 -19.39 4.11 -2.29
N GLU A 60 -20.25 3.47 -1.49
CA GLU A 60 -20.03 2.14 -0.88
C GLU A 60 -19.58 1.10 -1.93
N GLU A 61 -20.23 1.09 -3.10
CA GLU A 61 -19.94 0.15 -4.18
C GLU A 61 -18.66 0.43 -4.98
N GLU A 62 -18.03 1.59 -4.78
CA GLU A 62 -16.85 1.99 -5.56
C GLU A 62 -15.62 1.20 -5.15
N LEU A 63 -15.48 0.84 -3.88
CA LEU A 63 -14.39 -0.03 -3.43
C LEU A 63 -14.68 -1.48 -3.74
N CYS A 64 -13.75 -2.12 -4.44
CA CYS A 64 -13.85 -3.53 -4.79
C CYS A 64 -13.01 -4.43 -3.90
N GLY A 65 -12.04 -3.86 -3.18
CA GLY A 65 -11.21 -4.60 -2.24
C GLY A 65 -9.78 -4.08 -2.14
N ILE A 66 -9.03 -4.67 -1.21
CA ILE A 66 -7.64 -4.31 -0.93
C ILE A 66 -6.80 -5.58 -1.08
N THR A 67 -5.65 -5.47 -1.74
CA THR A 67 -4.76 -6.60 -1.98
C THR A 67 -3.31 -6.24 -1.72
N ILE A 68 -2.58 -7.12 -1.06
CA ILE A 68 -1.12 -7.04 -0.93
C ILE A 68 -0.45 -8.03 -1.87
N SER A 69 0.69 -7.65 -2.43
CA SER A 69 1.52 -8.54 -3.25
C SER A 69 2.99 -8.35 -2.88
N ARG A 70 3.68 -9.46 -2.66
CA ARG A 70 5.11 -9.47 -2.33
C ARG A 70 5.89 -9.78 -3.59
N GLY A 71 6.71 -8.83 -4.02
CA GLY A 71 7.64 -8.99 -5.13
C GLY A 71 8.82 -9.89 -4.75
N LYS A 72 9.48 -10.47 -5.74
CA LYS A 72 10.75 -11.17 -5.51
C LYS A 72 11.84 -10.13 -5.20
N PRO A 73 12.78 -10.43 -4.31
CA PRO A 73 13.96 -9.61 -4.12
C PRO A 73 14.67 -9.42 -5.47
N ARG A 74 15.05 -8.19 -5.79
CA ARG A 74 15.86 -7.96 -7.00
C ARG A 74 17.26 -8.50 -6.70
N SER A 75 17.78 -9.36 -7.59
CA SER A 75 19.10 -9.96 -7.42
C SER A 75 20.13 -8.85 -7.16
N GLY A 76 20.82 -8.93 -6.02
CA GLY A 76 21.88 -8.00 -5.61
C GLY A 76 21.46 -6.77 -4.80
N THR A 77 20.16 -6.52 -4.54
CA THR A 77 19.75 -5.31 -3.78
C THR A 77 19.42 -5.54 -2.32
N GLY A 78 19.36 -6.78 -1.83
CA GLY A 78 18.98 -7.08 -0.43
C GLY A 78 17.55 -6.67 -0.05
N HIS A 79 16.74 -6.17 -0.99
CA HIS A 79 15.42 -5.62 -0.74
C HIS A 79 14.35 -6.23 -1.64
N ALA A 80 13.15 -6.40 -1.09
CA ALA A 80 11.94 -6.79 -1.80
C ALA A 80 10.97 -5.61 -1.92
N GLU A 81 10.31 -5.49 -3.09
CA GLU A 81 9.20 -4.56 -3.26
C GLU A 81 7.90 -5.22 -2.82
N ILE A 82 7.17 -4.58 -1.89
CA ILE A 82 5.82 -4.98 -1.52
C ILE A 82 4.86 -3.92 -2.07
N LYS A 83 3.77 -4.38 -2.70
CA LYS A 83 2.74 -3.50 -3.28
C LYS A 83 1.42 -3.74 -2.58
N LEU A 84 0.96 -2.72 -1.87
CA LEU A 84 -0.40 -2.61 -1.35
C LEU A 84 -1.27 -2.00 -2.44
N ASN A 85 -2.48 -2.51 -2.64
CA ASN A 85 -3.37 -2.02 -3.68
C ASN A 85 -4.78 -1.81 -3.14
N VAL A 86 -5.41 -0.69 -3.51
CA VAL A 86 -6.84 -0.42 -3.28
C VAL A 86 -7.53 -0.44 -4.64
N TRP A 87 -8.47 -1.36 -4.83
CA TRP A 87 -9.17 -1.58 -6.10
C TRP A 87 -10.46 -0.78 -6.13
N THR A 88 -10.70 -0.09 -7.23
CA THR A 88 -11.87 0.75 -7.45
C THR A 88 -12.64 0.31 -8.69
N ARG A 89 -13.96 0.45 -8.65
CA ARG A 89 -14.90 0.01 -9.70
C ARG A 89 -14.77 0.85 -10.98
N THR A 90 -14.45 2.13 -10.85
CA THR A 90 -14.57 3.11 -11.94
C THR A 90 -13.28 3.88 -12.17
N ALA A 91 -12.51 3.50 -13.20
CA ALA A 91 -11.25 4.19 -13.52
C ALA A 91 -11.41 5.57 -14.18
N THR A 92 -12.61 5.91 -14.67
CA THR A 92 -12.89 7.16 -15.40
C THR A 92 -13.40 8.29 -14.51
N ASP A 93 -13.79 8.01 -13.28
CA ASP A 93 -14.23 9.03 -12.32
C ASP A 93 -13.00 9.63 -11.61
N GLU A 94 -12.37 10.60 -12.27
CA GLU A 94 -11.15 11.25 -11.79
C GLU A 94 -11.33 11.90 -10.42
N GLU A 95 -12.45 12.60 -10.19
CA GLU A 95 -12.71 13.30 -8.94
C GLU A 95 -12.73 12.33 -7.76
N THR A 96 -13.46 11.22 -7.89
CA THR A 96 -13.50 10.18 -6.87
C THR A 96 -12.13 9.52 -6.69
N GLN A 97 -11.40 9.22 -7.78
CA GLN A 97 -10.05 8.65 -7.65
C GLN A 97 -9.10 9.59 -6.90
N LEU A 98 -9.13 10.90 -7.18
CA LEU A 98 -8.28 11.89 -6.49
C LEU A 98 -8.67 12.07 -5.02
N ARG A 99 -9.96 12.01 -4.67
CA ARG A 99 -10.40 12.01 -3.27
C ARG A 99 -9.89 10.79 -2.51
N ILE A 100 -9.98 9.61 -3.12
CA ILE A 100 -9.41 8.36 -2.58
C ILE A 100 -7.90 8.51 -2.40
N ALA A 101 -7.17 9.07 -3.38
CA ALA A 101 -5.72 9.26 -3.28
C ALA A 101 -5.33 10.17 -2.11
N LYS A 102 -6.04 11.28 -1.93
CA LYS A 102 -5.85 12.21 -0.81
C LYS A 102 -6.09 11.52 0.52
N PHE A 103 -7.16 10.72 0.62
CA PHE A 103 -7.48 9.93 1.80
C PHE A 103 -6.39 8.90 2.11
N ILE A 104 -5.92 8.13 1.13
CA ILE A 104 -4.82 7.17 1.31
C ILE A 104 -3.59 7.89 1.86
N LYS A 105 -3.20 9.02 1.25
CA LYS A 105 -2.06 9.82 1.71
C LYS A 105 -2.22 10.29 3.14
N SER A 106 -3.37 10.87 3.51
CA SER A 106 -3.59 11.36 4.87
C SER A 106 -3.55 10.22 5.88
N THR A 107 -4.16 9.08 5.57
CA THR A 107 -4.22 7.92 6.47
C THR A 107 -2.86 7.28 6.68
N LEU A 108 -2.00 7.28 5.65
CA LEU A 108 -0.63 6.78 5.76
C LEU A 108 0.34 7.80 6.37
N ALA A 109 0.09 9.10 6.19
CA ALA A 109 0.89 10.15 6.80
C ALA A 109 0.55 10.38 8.29
N SER A 110 -0.65 10.00 8.74
CA SER A 110 -1.03 10.17 10.14
C SER A 110 -0.14 9.30 11.02
N GLU A 111 0.62 9.92 11.90
CA GLU A 111 1.11 9.23 13.08
C GLU A 111 -0.13 8.90 13.91
N LEU A 112 -0.35 7.62 14.22
CA LEU A 112 -1.28 7.30 15.30
C LEU A 112 -0.57 7.84 16.54
N GLN A 113 -1.15 8.86 17.18
CA GLN A 113 -0.81 9.16 18.56
C GLN A 113 -1.33 7.98 19.40
N ASP A 114 -0.60 6.87 19.40
CA ASP A 114 -0.73 5.86 20.44
C ASP A 114 -0.02 6.40 21.69
N ALA A 115 -0.72 7.29 22.39
CA ALA A 115 -0.42 7.62 23.77
C ALA A 115 -1.73 8.00 24.46
N SER A 116 -2.06 7.24 25.51
CA SER A 116 -3.10 7.52 26.52
C SER A 116 -4.45 6.83 26.38
N LEU A 117 -4.44 5.50 26.32
CA LEU A 117 -5.37 4.68 27.10
C LEU A 117 -4.60 3.75 28.05
N GLU A 118 -3.50 4.23 28.64
CA GLU A 118 -2.99 3.59 29.84
C GLU A 118 -3.81 4.06 31.04
N ALA A 119 -4.56 3.12 31.61
CA ALA A 119 -5.16 3.29 32.92
C ALA A 119 -4.10 3.75 33.90
N ARG A 120 -4.29 4.95 34.46
CA ARG A 120 -3.43 5.52 35.51
C ARG A 120 -3.16 4.49 36.60
N SER A 121 -1.90 4.16 36.81
CA SER A 121 -1.35 3.85 38.12
C SER A 121 0.05 4.49 38.21
N PRO A 122 0.30 5.37 39.19
CA PRO A 122 1.56 6.10 39.27
C PRO A 122 2.60 5.23 39.97
N THR A 123 3.79 5.07 39.39
CA THR A 123 5.12 5.12 40.07
C THR A 123 6.23 4.41 39.27
N THR A 124 6.87 5.08 38.30
CA THR A 124 8.30 4.83 37.95
C THR A 124 8.85 5.98 37.09
N PRO A 125 10.11 6.43 37.28
CA PRO A 125 10.62 7.64 36.62
C PRO A 125 10.94 7.42 35.14
N GLU A 126 10.71 8.49 34.39
CA GLU A 126 10.87 8.66 32.94
C GLU A 126 12.17 8.04 32.39
N ARG A 127 11.98 7.11 31.44
CA ARG A 127 12.93 6.96 30.34
C ARG A 127 12.36 7.74 29.18
N ASP A 128 13.11 8.73 28.70
CA ASP A 128 12.85 9.45 27.46
C ASP A 128 12.82 8.47 26.28
N PHE A 129 11.65 7.88 26.02
CA PHE A 129 11.35 7.20 24.77
C PHE A 129 11.06 8.30 23.75
N THR A 130 12.08 8.65 22.96
CA THR A 130 11.84 9.33 21.70
C THR A 130 11.12 8.34 20.79
N PRO A 131 9.88 8.61 20.33
CA PRO A 131 9.21 7.72 19.39
C PRO A 131 10.02 7.77 18.11
N THR A 132 10.66 6.65 17.76
CA THR A 132 11.29 6.51 16.45
C THR A 132 10.15 6.57 15.44
N GLN A 133 9.99 7.71 14.77
CA GLN A 133 8.99 7.93 13.73
C GLN A 133 9.09 6.80 12.70
N THR A 134 8.18 5.83 12.79
CA THR A 134 8.11 4.76 11.81
C THR A 134 7.39 5.35 10.61
N ILE A 135 8.17 5.93 9.69
CA ILE A 135 7.64 6.59 8.51
C ILE A 135 6.89 5.55 7.67
N LEU A 136 5.55 5.55 7.73
CA LEU A 136 4.65 4.66 6.96
C LEU A 136 4.54 5.06 5.48
N GLN A 137 5.47 5.86 4.97
CA GLN A 137 5.37 6.46 3.65
C GLN A 137 5.73 5.42 2.57
N PRO A 138 4.81 5.06 1.67
CA PRO A 138 5.18 4.30 0.49
C PRO A 138 6.10 5.15 -0.39
N LYS A 139 7.03 4.51 -1.09
CA LYS A 139 7.93 5.13 -2.07
C LYS A 139 7.17 5.83 -3.19
N THR A 140 6.03 5.26 -3.59
CA THR A 140 5.16 5.79 -4.66
C THR A 140 3.71 5.44 -4.38
N ILE A 141 2.80 6.32 -4.80
CA ILE A 141 1.35 6.07 -4.87
C ILE A 141 0.89 6.41 -6.29
N CYS A 142 0.38 5.43 -7.02
CA CYS A 142 -0.04 5.65 -8.41
C CYS A 142 -1.27 4.85 -8.79
N TYR A 143 -2.09 5.39 -9.70
CA TYR A 143 -3.29 4.72 -10.17
C TYR A 143 -3.04 4.01 -11.50
N MET A 144 -3.51 2.77 -11.60
CA MET A 144 -3.43 1.96 -12.81
C MET A 144 -4.81 1.41 -13.16
N ALA A 145 -5.35 1.78 -14.33
CA ALA A 145 -6.56 1.16 -14.84
C ALA A 145 -6.28 -0.29 -15.27
N HIS A 146 -7.15 -1.23 -14.89
CA HIS A 146 -6.91 -2.65 -15.16
C HIS A 146 -6.75 -2.93 -16.66
N ARG A 147 -7.63 -2.33 -17.47
CA ARG A 147 -7.62 -2.49 -18.92
C ARG A 147 -6.29 -2.06 -19.55
N GLU A 148 -5.81 -0.87 -19.20
CA GLU A 148 -4.55 -0.32 -19.71
C GLU A 148 -3.35 -1.23 -19.33
N VAL A 149 -3.33 -1.74 -18.11
CA VAL A 149 -2.28 -2.65 -17.64
C VAL A 149 -2.28 -3.97 -18.42
N ILE A 150 -3.46 -4.54 -18.67
CA ILE A 150 -3.58 -5.80 -19.41
C ILE A 150 -3.23 -5.61 -20.89
N GLU A 151 -3.71 -4.54 -21.53
CA GLU A 151 -3.37 -4.21 -22.91
C GLU A 151 -1.86 -4.03 -23.09
N ALA A 152 -1.20 -3.30 -22.17
CA ALA A 152 0.26 -3.14 -22.18
C ALA A 152 1.00 -4.48 -22.04
N LYS A 153 0.53 -5.38 -21.16
CA LYS A 153 1.10 -6.73 -21.00
C LYS A 153 0.93 -7.58 -22.27
N GLN A 154 -0.24 -7.53 -22.91
CA GLN A 154 -0.49 -8.29 -24.13
C GLN A 154 0.37 -7.80 -25.29
N GLN A 155 0.55 -6.49 -25.45
CA GLN A 155 1.43 -5.90 -26.46
C GLN A 155 2.88 -6.31 -26.26
N TYR A 156 3.34 -6.37 -25.00
CA TYR A 156 4.67 -6.85 -24.65
C TYR A 156 4.86 -8.33 -25.04
N SER A 157 3.94 -9.21 -24.65
CA SER A 157 4.03 -10.64 -24.97
C SER A 157 3.99 -10.94 -26.47
N LYS A 158 3.34 -10.08 -27.27
CA LYS A 158 3.24 -10.22 -28.73
C LYS A 158 4.44 -9.64 -29.48
N GLY A 159 5.45 -9.11 -28.79
CA GLY A 159 6.64 -8.52 -29.41
C GLY A 159 6.35 -7.28 -30.27
N THR A 160 5.14 -6.71 -30.18
CA THR A 160 4.68 -5.61 -31.05
C THR A 160 5.28 -4.26 -30.63
N MET A 161 5.88 -4.19 -29.43
CA MET A 161 6.73 -3.05 -29.03
C MET A 161 8.17 -3.27 -29.52
N GLY A 162 8.41 -2.95 -30.79
CA GLY A 162 9.76 -2.78 -31.31
C GLY A 162 10.42 -1.53 -30.70
N GLY A 163 11.59 -1.68 -30.09
CA GLY A 163 12.46 -0.56 -29.68
C GLY A 163 12.00 0.22 -28.45
N GLY A 164 12.44 -0.21 -27.27
CA GLY A 164 12.34 0.54 -26.01
C GLY A 164 11.03 0.30 -25.27
N MET A 165 11.12 -0.15 -24.02
CA MET A 165 9.99 -0.17 -23.09
C MET A 165 9.36 1.22 -23.06
N ARG A 166 8.18 1.41 -23.68
CA ARG A 166 7.30 2.49 -23.22
C ARG A 166 6.91 2.10 -21.80
N SER A 167 7.57 2.72 -20.82
CA SER A 167 7.22 2.58 -19.43
C SER A 167 5.71 2.84 -19.30
N PHE A 168 4.99 1.87 -18.74
CA PHE A 168 3.58 2.06 -18.43
C PHE A 168 3.46 3.33 -17.58
N LYS A 169 2.71 4.32 -18.08
CA LYS A 169 2.51 5.58 -17.37
C LYS A 169 1.29 5.43 -16.48
N PRO A 170 1.41 5.65 -15.16
CA PRO A 170 0.25 5.70 -14.29
C PRO A 170 -0.73 6.77 -14.78
N LYS A 171 -2.02 6.50 -14.64
CA LYS A 171 -3.06 7.45 -15.02
C LYS A 171 -3.07 8.66 -14.08
N TYR A 172 -2.87 8.39 -12.79
CA TYR A 172 -2.74 9.40 -11.75
C TYR A 172 -1.52 9.09 -10.89
N VAL A 173 -0.84 10.12 -10.42
CA VAL A 173 0.25 10.00 -9.45
C VAL A 173 -0.12 10.89 -8.27
N ALA A 174 0.02 10.35 -7.07
CA ALA A 174 -0.18 11.09 -5.84
C ALA A 174 1.18 11.22 -5.16
#